data_AF-A0AAU5WMX5-F1
#
_entry.id   AF-A0AAU5WMX5-F1
#
_cell.length_a   1.000
_cell.length_b   1.000
_cell.length_c   1.000
_cell.angle_alpha   90.00
_cell.angle_beta   90.00
_cell.angle_gamma   90.00
#
_symmetry.space_group_name_H-M   'P 1'
#
loop_
_entity.id
_entity.type
_entity.pdbx_description
1 polymer ?
#
loop_
_entity_poly.entity_id
_entity_poly.type
_entity_poly.pdbx_seq_one_letter_code
_entity_poly.pdbx_strand_id
1 'polypeptide(L)' 'MVDVVTAGRALGVGRTKSYALARAGDFPCRVLRIGDSYLVPTAGLLALLGLDQRGRPEPGNE' A
#
# COMPACT_ATOMS: atom_id res chain seq x y z
N MET A 1 -0.18 6.22 7.79
CA MET A 1 0.19 6.40 6.36
C MET A 1 1.67 6.05 6.23
N VAL A 2 2.08 5.52 5.09
CA VAL A 2 3.49 5.18 4.82
C VAL A 2 3.95 5.87 3.54
N ASP A 3 5.25 6.12 3.39
CA ASP A 3 5.80 6.67 2.15
C ASP A 3 5.69 5.67 0.98
N VAL A 4 5.67 6.18 -0.25
CA VAL A 4 5.67 5.36 -1.48
C VAL A 4 6.85 4.38 -1.54
N VAL A 5 8.03 4.77 -1.05
CA VAL A 5 9.21 3.90 -1.03
C VAL A 5 9.03 2.74 -0.05
N THR A 6 8.46 3.02 1.13
CA THR A 6 8.15 2.01 2.13
C THR A 6 7.08 1.05 1.61
N ALA A 7 6.03 1.58 0.98
CA ALA A 7 5.00 0.78 0.34
C ALA A 7 5.58 -0.11 -0.77
N GLY A 8 6.43 0.46 -1.63
CA GLY A 8 7.07 -0.26 -2.72
C GLY A 8 7.98 -1.37 -2.21
N ARG A 9 8.75 -1.13 -1.16
CA ARG A 9 9.56 -2.18 -0.52
C ARG A 9 8.71 -3.34 0.00
N ALA A 10 7.55 -3.06 0.61
CA ALA A 10 6.63 -4.11 1.04
C ALA A 10 6.07 -4.94 -0.14
N LEU A 11 6.00 -4.34 -1.33
CA LEU A 11 5.58 -4.98 -2.58
C LEU A 11 6.73 -5.59 -3.39
N GLY A 12 7.99 -5.52 -2.91
CA GLY A 12 9.17 -5.98 -3.67
C GLY A 12 9.63 -5.01 -4.79
N VAL A 13 9.13 -3.77 -4.80
CA VAL A 13 9.48 -2.72 -5.74
C VAL A 13 10.60 -1.83 -5.16
N GLY A 14 11.70 -1.70 -5.90
CA GLY A 14 12.83 -0.83 -5.51
C GLY A 14 12.47 0.66 -5.54
N ARG A 15 13.20 1.48 -4.76
CA ARG A 15 12.90 2.92 -4.54
C ARG A 15 12.58 3.70 -5.83
N THR A 16 13.37 3.46 -6.88
CA THR A 16 13.30 4.22 -8.13
C THR A 16 12.02 3.89 -8.88
N LYS A 17 11.67 2.60 -8.94
CA LYS A 17 10.46 2.12 -9.61
C LYS A 17 9.21 2.54 -8.83
N SER A 18 9.29 2.56 -7.49
CA SER A 18 8.19 3.05 -6.64
C SER A 18 7.85 4.53 -6.91
N TYR A 19 8.86 5.40 -6.97
CA TYR A 19 8.65 6.81 -7.33
C TYR A 19 8.13 7.00 -8.75
N ALA A 20 8.68 6.24 -9.72
CA ALA A 20 8.22 6.31 -11.10
C ALA A 20 6.74 5.92 -11.24
N LEU A 21 6.33 4.81 -10.61
CA LEU A 21 4.95 4.34 -10.61
C LEU A 21 4.01 5.31 -9.87
N ALA A 22 4.43 5.88 -8.73
CA ALA A 22 3.61 6.88 -8.03
C ALA A 22 3.44 8.18 -8.81
N ARG A 23 4.48 8.63 -9.52
CA ARG A 23 4.40 9.80 -10.40
C ARG A 23 3.55 9.52 -11.65
N ALA A 24 3.59 8.30 -12.16
CA ALA A 24 2.76 7.85 -13.28
C ALA A 24 1.31 7.56 -12.89
N GLY A 25 1.00 7.43 -11.58
CA GLY A 25 -0.31 6.99 -11.10
C GLY A 25 -0.58 5.50 -11.29
N ASP A 26 0.44 4.72 -11.66
CA ASP A 26 0.39 3.29 -11.96
C ASP A 26 0.83 2.43 -10.76
N PHE A 27 0.98 3.04 -9.59
CA PHE A 27 1.37 2.33 -8.39
C PHE A 27 0.24 1.36 -7.98
N PRO A 28 0.56 0.09 -7.63
CA PRO A 28 -0.46 -0.91 -7.32
C PRO A 28 -1.34 -0.52 -6.11
N CYS A 29 -0.82 0.33 -5.21
CA CYS A 29 -1.61 0.95 -4.13
C CYS A 29 -2.07 2.37 -4.50
N ARG A 30 -3.20 2.80 -3.92
CA ARG A 30 -3.63 4.21 -3.96
C ARG A 30 -2.56 5.11 -3.32
N VAL A 31 -2.01 6.04 -4.10
CA VAL A 31 -1.07 7.06 -3.62
C VAL A 31 -1.82 8.38 -3.45
N LEU A 32 -1.71 8.98 -2.28
CA LEU A 32 -2.22 10.32 -1.97
C LEU A 32 -1.08 11.31 -2.06
N ARG A 33 -1.20 12.31 -2.94
CA ARG A 33 -0.27 13.43 -2.97
C ARG A 33 -0.78 14.53 -2.05
N ILE A 34 -0.10 14.73 -0.93
CA ILE A 34 -0.42 15.78 0.05
C ILE A 34 0.71 16.81 0.01
N GLY A 35 0.45 17.95 -0.63
CA GLY A 35 1.48 18.93 -0.94
C GLY A 35 2.58 18.33 -1.83
N ASP A 36 3.81 18.31 -1.30
CA ASP A 36 4.99 17.74 -1.98
C ASP A 36 5.28 16.27 -1.58
N SER A 37 4.51 15.70 -0.66
CA SER A 37 4.74 14.33 -0.16
C SER A 37 3.78 13.32 -0.79
N TYR A 38 4.32 12.13 -1.10
CA TYR A 38 3.56 10.98 -1.58
C TYR A 38 3.29 10.02 -0.42
N LEU A 39 2.03 9.97 0.01
CA LEU A 39 1.59 9.15 1.13
C LEU A 39 0.69 8.02 0.64
N VAL A 40 0.98 6.80 1.08
CA VAL A 40 0.19 5.61 0.80
C VAL A 40 -0.63 5.26 2.06
N PRO A 41 -1.97 5.11 1.94
CA PRO A 41 -2.79 4.61 3.03
C PRO A 41 -2.41 3.17 3.36
N THR A 42 -2.03 2.93 4.61
CA THR A 42 -1.67 1.59 5.09
C THR A 42 -2.83 0.60 4.91
N ALA A 43 -4.08 1.05 5.01
CA ALA A 43 -5.25 0.20 4.76
C ALA A 43 -5.29 -0.38 3.33
N GLY A 44 -4.99 0.45 2.30
CA GLY A 44 -4.93 -0.03 0.92
C GLY A 44 -3.75 -0.96 0.68
N LEU A 45 -2.61 -0.67 1.34
CA LEU A 45 -1.44 -1.53 1.30
C LEU A 45 -1.70 -2.91 1.95
N LEU A 46 -2.29 -2.94 3.15
CA LEU A 46 -2.63 -4.17 3.86
C LEU A 46 -3.64 -5.01 3.07
N ALA A 47 -4.65 -4.39 2.47
CA ALA A 47 -5.59 -5.08 1.59
C ALA A 47 -4.91 -5.74 0.39
N LEU A 48 -3.94 -5.07 -0.25
CA LEU A 48 -3.17 -5.64 -1.35
C LEU A 48 -2.22 -6.76 -0.93
N LEU A 49 -1.67 -6.69 0.28
CA LEU A 49 -0.87 -7.78 0.84
C LEU A 49 -1.71 -8.94 1.37
N GLY A 50 -3.05 -8.86 1.35
CA GLY A 50 -3.93 -9.84 1.99
C GLY A 50 -3.85 -9.84 3.51
N LEU A 51 -3.25 -8.79 4.09
CA LEU A 51 -3.09 -8.58 5.53
C LEU A 51 -4.19 -7.68 6.11
N ASP A 52 -5.27 -7.43 5.35
CA ASP A 52 -6.44 -6.74 5.89
C ASP A 52 -7.05 -7.60 6.98
N GLN A 53 -6.73 -7.27 8.23
CA GLN A 53 -7.17 -7.98 9.42
C GLN A 53 -8.68 -7.83 9.69
N ARG A 54 -9.48 -7.40 8.70
CA ARG A 54 -10.95 -7.39 8.80
C ARG A 54 -11.56 -8.77 8.58
N GLY A 55 -10.74 -9.78 8.28
CA GLY A 55 -11.08 -11.17 8.54
C GLY A 55 -10.89 -11.48 10.02
N ARG A 56 -11.83 -11.08 10.89
CA ARG A 56 -12.07 -11.89 12.09
C ARG A 56 -12.45 -13.28 11.55
N PRO A 57 -11.75 -14.37 11.89
CA PRO A 57 -12.25 -15.68 11.56
C PRO A 57 -13.62 -15.81 12.24
N GLU A 58 -14.64 -16.06 11.44
CA GLU A 58 -15.95 -16.50 11.90
C GLU A 58 -15.68 -17.61 12.94
N PRO A 59 -16.06 -17.45 14.22
CA PRO A 59 -15.88 -18.54 15.19
C PRO A 59 -16.65 -19.75 14.65
N GLY A 60 -15.94 -20.87 14.52
CA GLY A 60 -16.42 -22.07 13.85
C GLY A 60 -17.85 -22.42 14.25
N ASN A 61 -18.69 -22.67 13.25
CA ASN A 61 -19.98 -23.29 13.46
C ASN A 61 -19.74 -24.73 13.95
N GLU A 62 -19.97 -24.93 15.24
CA GLU A 62 -20.05 -26.23 15.93
C GLU A 62 -21.14 -27.13 15.32
#